data_AF-A0A7W1LG98-F1
#
_entry.id   AF-A0A7W1LG98-F1
#
_cell.length_a   1.000
_cell.length_b   1.000
_cell.length_c   1.000
_cell.angle_alpha   90.00
_cell.angle_beta   90.00
_cell.angle_gamma   90.00
#
_symmetry.space_group_name_H-M   'P 1'
#
loop_
_entity.id
_entity.type
_entity.pdbx_description
1 polymer ?
#
loop_
_entity_poly.entity_id
_entity_poly.type
_entity_poly.pdbx_seq_one_letter_code
_entity_poly.pdbx_strand_id
1 'polypeptide(L)'
;MGLALVVGPAKVGKIARLLEGYLDAIEHDPVLIVPNAADIERVERDLLRRTGALLSGSIGTFDDLFRQLAVGAPGARPVAGESLRTLLVRRALNRTRLNGLGRSARFG
;
A
#
# COMPACT_ATOMS: atom_id res chain seq x y z
N MET A 1 -7.50 20.54 11.82
CA MET A 1 -7.32 19.55 10.74
C MET A 1 -7.44 20.26 9.41
N GLY A 2 -6.49 20.08 8.51
CA GLY A 2 -6.50 20.70 7.18
C GLY A 2 -6.25 19.65 6.10
N LEU A 3 -7.03 19.71 5.03
CA LEU A 3 -6.83 18.91 3.83
C LEU A 3 -6.35 19.88 2.73
N ALA A 4 -5.17 19.63 2.18
CA ALA A 4 -4.65 20.35 1.03
C ALA A 4 -4.76 19.45 -0.21
N LEU A 5 -5.51 19.89 -1.22
CA LEU A 5 -5.69 19.14 -2.45
C LEU A 5 -4.77 19.68 -3.54
N VAL A 6 -3.83 18.85 -4.01
CA VAL A 6 -2.96 19.17 -5.14
C VAL A 6 -3.60 18.66 -6.44
N VAL A 7 -4.25 19.56 -7.18
CA VAL A 7 -4.90 19.25 -8.47
C VAL A 7 -4.14 19.88 -9.64
N GLY A 8 -4.24 19.24 -10.80
CA GLY A 8 -3.68 19.76 -12.03
C GLY A 8 -3.58 18.70 -13.13
N PRO A 9 -3.40 19.12 -14.40
CA PRO A 9 -3.34 18.23 -15.55
C PRO A 9 -2.16 17.24 -15.46
N ALA A 10 -2.18 16.23 -16.32
CA ALA A 10 -1.07 15.26 -16.38
C ALA A 10 0.26 15.99 -16.65
N LYS A 11 1.35 15.53 -16.03
CA LYS A 11 2.72 16.07 -16.16
C LYS A 11 2.95 17.50 -15.68
N VAL A 12 2.03 18.12 -14.94
CA VAL A 12 2.19 19.49 -14.38
C VAL A 12 3.10 19.57 -13.14
N GLY A 13 3.91 18.55 -12.86
CA GLY A 13 4.82 18.56 -11.71
C GLY A 13 4.19 18.28 -10.34
N LYS A 14 2.97 17.71 -10.28
CA LYS A 14 2.30 17.35 -9.00
C LYS A 14 3.18 16.51 -8.06
N ILE A 15 3.94 15.57 -8.63
CA ILE A 15 4.85 14.73 -7.87
C ILE A 15 5.96 15.59 -7.25
N ALA A 16 6.60 16.47 -8.02
CA ALA A 16 7.65 17.35 -7.50
C ALA A 16 7.15 18.20 -6.33
N ARG A 17 5.96 18.81 -6.46
CA ARG A 17 5.35 19.61 -5.37
C ARG A 17 5.07 18.78 -4.11
N LEU A 18 4.68 17.52 -4.27
CA LEU A 18 4.39 16.62 -3.17
C LEU A 18 5.67 16.13 -2.48
N LEU A 19 6.75 15.91 -3.24
CA LEU A 19 8.07 15.61 -2.69
C LEU A 19 8.67 16.80 -1.93
N GLU A 20 8.48 18.02 -2.42
CA GLU A 20 8.85 19.24 -1.68
C GLU A 20 8.11 19.31 -0.36
N GLY A 21 6.78 19.12 -0.36
CA GLY A 21 6.00 19.11 0.89
C GLY A 21 6.39 17.99 1.85
N TYR A 22 6.83 16.83 1.34
CA TYR A 22 7.38 15.75 2.17
C TYR A 22 8.70 16.16 2.83
N LEU A 23 9.60 16.81 2.09
CA LEU A 23 10.86 17.30 2.64
C LEU A 23 10.66 18.45 3.63
N ASP A 24 9.73 19.37 3.35
CA ASP A 24 9.37 20.46 4.27
C ASP A 24 8.83 19.93 5.61
N ALA A 25 8.19 18.75 5.59
CA ALA A 25 7.63 18.11 6.78
C ALA A 25 8.56 17.06 7.42
N ILE A 26 9.79 16.90 6.94
CA ILE A 26 10.66 15.77 7.31
C ILE A 26 10.97 15.68 8.82
N GLU A 27 11.00 16.82 9.51
CA GLU A 27 11.23 16.90 10.96
C GLU A 27 10.04 16.34 11.79
N HIS A 28 8.91 16.09 11.15
CA HIS A 28 7.68 15.57 11.78
C HIS A 28 7.39 14.10 11.45
N ASP A 29 8.39 13.36 10.94
CA ASP A 29 8.26 11.96 10.55
C ASP A 29 7.10 11.69 9.56
N PRO A 30 7.12 12.33 8.38
CA PRO A 30 5.99 12.28 7.45
C PRO A 30 5.85 10.91 6.78
N VAL A 31 4.61 10.55 6.43
CA VAL A 31 4.30 9.33 5.67
C VAL A 31 3.90 9.69 4.24
N LEU A 32 4.63 9.16 3.27
CA LEU A 32 4.35 9.32 1.85
C LEU A 32 3.79 8.03 1.25
N ILE A 33 2.51 8.09 0.85
CA ILE A 33 1.85 6.95 0.21
C ILE A 33 1.95 7.03 -1.31
N VAL A 34 2.47 5.97 -1.92
CA VAL A 34 2.60 5.81 -3.37
C VAL A 34 1.78 4.63 -3.90
N PRO A 35 1.46 4.58 -5.21
CA PRO A 35 0.55 3.56 -5.75
C PRO A 35 1.09 2.12 -5.72
N ASN A 36 2.39 1.93 -5.89
CA ASN A 36 3.00 0.60 -5.99
C ASN A 36 4.49 0.63 -5.57
N ALA A 37 5.09 -0.55 -5.43
CA ALA A 37 6.49 -0.70 -5.02
C ALA A 37 7.51 -0.05 -5.97
N ALA A 38 7.25 -0.08 -7.29
CA ALA A 38 8.16 0.57 -8.25
C ALA A 38 8.17 2.10 -8.08
N ASP A 39 7.06 2.68 -7.64
CA ASP A 39 7.01 4.10 -7.29
C ASP A 39 7.82 4.42 -6.03
N ILE A 40 7.91 3.50 -5.05
CA ILE A 40 8.73 3.67 -3.83
C ILE A 40 10.19 3.90 -4.24
N GLU A 41 10.79 2.94 -4.94
CA GLU A 41 12.20 3.01 -5.34
C GLU A 41 12.51 4.25 -6.18
N ARG A 42 11.58 4.63 -7.07
CA ARG A 42 11.74 5.81 -7.93
C ARG A 42 11.75 7.09 -7.09
N VAL A 43 10.84 7.19 -6.12
CA VAL A 43 10.71 8.37 -5.25
C VAL A 43 11.88 8.47 -4.29
N GLU A 44 12.27 7.37 -3.63
CA GLU A 44 13.44 7.35 -2.74
C GLU A 44 14.69 7.83 -3.46
N ARG A 45 14.91 7.35 -4.69
CA ARG A 45 16.05 7.79 -5.51
C ARG A 45 15.98 9.27 -5.89
N ASP A 46 14.78 9.80 -6.14
CA ASP A 46 14.61 11.24 -6.42
C ASP A 46 14.93 12.07 -5.17
N LEU A 47 14.41 11.70 -4.01
CA LEU A 47 14.67 12.40 -2.75
C LEU A 47 16.15 12.35 -2.37
N LEU A 48 16.78 11.18 -2.45
CA LEU A 48 18.22 11.02 -2.17
C LEU A 48 19.10 11.88 -3.08
N ARG A 49 18.72 12.04 -4.36
CA ARG A 49 19.45 12.96 -5.27
C ARG A 49 19.33 14.43 -4.85
N ARG A 50 18.27 14.81 -4.14
CA ARG A 50 18.02 16.19 -3.71
C ARG A 50 18.68 16.52 -2.36
N THR A 51 18.67 15.59 -1.42
CA THR A 51 19.12 15.84 -0.03
C THR A 51 20.39 15.09 0.36
N GLY A 52 20.85 14.12 -0.43
CA GLY A 52 22.01 13.27 -0.14
C GLY A 52 21.72 12.15 0.88
N ALA A 53 20.90 12.42 1.88
CA ALA A 53 20.41 11.44 2.84
C ALA A 53 19.01 11.79 3.35
N LEU A 54 18.28 10.78 3.83
CA LEU A 54 17.01 10.92 4.55
C LEU A 54 17.13 10.15 5.87
N LEU A 55 16.83 10.82 6.98
CA LEU A 55 16.94 10.25 8.33
C LEU A 55 15.59 10.07 9.03
N SER A 56 14.50 10.51 8.40
CA SER A 56 13.14 10.45 8.95
C SER A 56 12.11 10.34 7.81
N GLY A 57 10.88 9.99 8.18
CA GLY A 57 9.77 9.75 7.28
C GLY A 57 9.78 8.35 6.69
N SER A 58 8.61 7.96 6.17
CA SER A 58 8.41 6.66 5.56
C SER A 58 7.73 6.79 4.20
N ILE A 59 8.13 5.94 3.27
CA ILE A 59 7.59 5.88 1.91
C ILE A 59 7.08 4.46 1.70
N GLY A 60 5.81 4.33 1.31
CA GLY A 60 5.19 3.02 1.21
C GLY A 60 3.89 3.05 0.45
N THR A 61 3.30 1.89 0.28
CA THR A 61 1.93 1.78 -0.25
C THR A 61 0.91 1.80 0.89
N PHE A 62 -0.37 1.87 0.54
CA PHE A 62 -1.43 1.63 1.53
C PHE A 62 -1.31 0.26 2.20
N ASP A 63 -0.89 -0.78 1.47
CA ASP A 63 -0.71 -2.11 2.04
C ASP A 63 0.38 -2.12 3.12
N ASP A 64 1.45 -1.34 2.94
CA ASP A 64 2.53 -1.22 3.93
C ASP A 64 2.05 -0.47 5.18
N LEU A 65 1.31 0.62 5.00
CA LEU A 65 0.70 1.36 6.11
C LEU A 65 -0.24 0.47 6.93
N PHE A 66 -1.15 -0.23 6.26
CA PHE A 66 -2.09 -1.12 6.96
C PHE A 66 -1.38 -2.29 7.63
N ARG A 67 -0.30 -2.82 7.03
CA ARG A 67 0.53 -3.86 7.65
C ARG A 67 1.17 -3.34 8.94
N GLN A 68 1.75 -2.15 8.93
CA GLN A 68 2.34 -1.53 10.12
C GLN A 68 1.32 -1.33 11.24
N LEU A 69 0.14 -0.79 10.90
CA LEU A 69 -0.95 -0.59 11.87
C LEU A 69 -1.48 -1.91 12.44
N ALA A 70 -1.57 -2.96 11.62
CA ALA A 70 -2.07 -4.26 12.04
C ALA A 70 -1.13 -4.96 13.03
N VAL A 71 0.19 -4.77 12.93
CA VAL A 71 1.16 -5.39 13.85
C VAL A 71 1.08 -4.77 15.26
N GLY A 72 0.77 -3.48 15.35
CA GLY A 72 0.71 -2.76 16.64
C GLY A 72 -0.62 -2.85 17.39
N ALA A 73 -1.66 -3.46 16.80
CA ALA A 73 -3.01 -3.42 17.35
C ALA A 73 -3.25 -4.53 18.41
N PRO A 74 -3.86 -4.20 19.57
CA PRO A 74 -4.34 -5.21 20.51
C PRO A 74 -5.34 -6.15 19.83
N GLY A 75 -5.08 -7.46 19.86
CA GLY A 75 -5.93 -8.45 19.20
C GLY A 75 -5.67 -8.64 17.71
N ALA A 76 -4.52 -8.16 17.20
CA ALA A 76 -4.05 -8.45 15.85
C ALA A 76 -4.14 -9.96 15.54
N ARG A 77 -4.82 -10.30 14.45
CA ARG A 77 -4.95 -11.68 13.97
C ARG A 77 -4.07 -11.85 12.73
N PRO A 78 -3.40 -13.00 12.57
CA PRO A 78 -2.68 -13.29 11.33
C PRO A 78 -3.62 -13.19 10.13
N VAL A 79 -3.23 -12.41 9.13
CA VAL A 79 -3.95 -12.34 7.86
C VAL A 79 -3.56 -13.55 7.03
N ALA A 80 -4.55 -14.32 6.56
CA ALA A 80 -4.28 -15.45 5.68
C ALA A 80 -3.61 -14.96 4.39
N GLY A 81 -2.45 -15.52 4.05
CA GLY A 81 -1.80 -15.29 2.76
C GLY A 81 -2.56 -15.92 1.61
N GLU A 82 -2.17 -15.59 0.37
CA GLU A 82 -2.92 -15.97 -0.84
C GLU A 82 -3.14 -17.48 -0.95
N SER A 83 -2.10 -18.28 -0.72
CA SER A 83 -2.20 -19.75 -0.76
C SER A 83 -3.21 -20.30 0.25
N LEU A 84 -3.25 -19.74 1.47
CA LEU A 84 -4.20 -20.15 2.51
C LEU A 84 -5.62 -19.72 2.14
N ARG A 85 -5.80 -18.50 1.60
CA ARG A 85 -7.11 -18.04 1.10
C ARG A 85 -7.62 -18.96 0.01
N THR A 86 -6.78 -19.31 -0.96
CA THR A 86 -7.16 -20.25 -2.04
C THR A 86 -7.59 -21.60 -1.47
N LEU A 87 -6.87 -22.16 -0.49
CA LEU A 87 -7.27 -23.41 0.16
C LEU A 87 -8.59 -23.28 0.93
N LEU A 88 -8.82 -22.16 1.62
CA LEU A 88 -10.07 -21.88 2.34
C LEU A 88 -11.24 -21.75 1.36
N VAL A 89 -11.06 -21.03 0.26
CA VAL A 89 -12.06 -20.87 -0.81
C VAL A 89 -12.39 -22.24 -1.41
N ARG A 90 -11.39 -23.05 -1.76
CA ARG A 90 -11.60 -24.42 -2.25
C ARG A 90 -12.38 -25.28 -1.26
N ARG A 91 -12.03 -25.22 0.02
CA ARG A 91 -12.75 -25.95 1.08
C ARG A 91 -14.19 -25.48 1.22
N ALA A 92 -14.45 -24.17 1.10
CA ALA A 92 -15.81 -23.61 1.15
C ALA A 92 -16.64 -24.05 -0.06
N LEU A 93 -16.07 -24.01 -1.27
CA LEU A 93 -16.73 -24.45 -2.50
C LEU A 93 -17.11 -25.93 -2.45
N ASN A 94 -16.20 -26.79 -1.97
CA ASN A 94 -16.47 -28.23 -1.83
C ASN A 94 -17.62 -28.55 -0.86
N ARG A 95 -17.90 -27.67 0.10
CA ARG A 95 -18.97 -27.85 1.10
C ARG A 95 -20.29 -27.20 0.70
N THR A 96 -20.27 -26.36 -0.34
CA THR A 96 -21.43 -25.58 -0.75
C THR A 96 -22.17 -26.32 -1.87
N ARG A 97 -23.50 -26.40 -1.79
CA ARG A 97 -24.30 -26.89 -2.91
C ARG A 97 -24.34 -25.79 -3.99
N LEU A 98 -23.55 -25.97 -5.05
CA LEU A 98 -23.39 -24.99 -6.12
C LEU A 98 -24.45 -25.10 -7.23
N ASN A 99 -25.62 -25.71 -6.97
CA ASN A 99 -26.77 -25.80 -7.89
C ASN A 99 -26.38 -26.14 -9.35
N GLY A 100 -25.50 -27.12 -9.55
CA GLY A 100 -25.04 -27.57 -10.87
C GLY A 100 -23.72 -26.96 -11.37
N LEU A 101 -23.22 -25.90 -10.76
CA LEU A 101 -21.95 -25.23 -11.13
C LEU A 101 -20.69 -25.95 -10.60
N GLY A 102 -20.85 -27.08 -9.91
CA GLY A 102 -19.73 -27.82 -9.30
C GLY A 102 -18.66 -28.27 -10.30
N ARG A 103 -19.03 -28.61 -11.54
CA ARG A 103 -18.05 -28.99 -12.58
C ARG A 103 -17.19 -27.82 -13.06
N SER A 104 -17.66 -26.60 -12.98
CA SER A 104 -16.90 -25.40 -13.38
C SER A 104 -16.02 -24.92 -12.23
N ALA A 105 -16.49 -25.09 -10.99
CA ALA A 105 -15.77 -24.67 -9.79
C ALA A 105 -14.52 -25.52 -9.45
N ARG A 106 -14.32 -26.68 -10.09
CA ARG A 106 -13.19 -27.59 -9.81
C ARG A 106 -11.80 -27.08 -10.25
N PHE A 107 -11.75 -25.98 -10.99
CA PHE A 107 -10.52 -25.40 -11.55
C PHE A 107 -10.04 -24.14 -10.83
N GLY A 108 -10.81 -23.64 -9.84
CA GLY A 108 -10.41 -22.55 -8.95
C GLY A 108 -9.53 -23.05 -7.81
#